data_AF-A0A8C0G9I6-F1
#
_entry.id   AF-A0A8C0G9I6-F1
#
_cell.length_a   1.000
_cell.length_b   1.000
_cell.length_c   1.000
_cell.angle_alpha   90.00
_cell.angle_beta   90.00
_cell.angle_gamma   90.00
#
_symmetry.space_group_name_H-M   'P 1'
#
loop_
_entity.id
_entity.type
_entity.pdbx_description
1 polymer ?
#
loop_
_entity_poly.entity_id
_entity_poly.type
_entity_poly.pdbx_seq_one_letter_code
_entity_poly.pdbx_strand_id
1 'polypeptide(L)'
;MSPDSAASSSSSAARLSSNAFKIHNVCRLLTRRSHGFYTKDAGVAHRKNMGILRKLVCQKSTKFKNVWTTHSTSPIAYEHGRIYFDNYRCCVSSIAREPRILYQLPACSKSEKIEDALLLECPLEETLPSPPDYKSSLAVLTAHNWLLRLSANTGEILEKIYLPPYCKFRYLSWDTPQEIMVVKSAQHKFTAAAQQAGIQQSVLFFLAVFRVLPLKFIGMLEINKKIFGNNVTDVAFSHGMLIVMSSVGLVRLYSFQSISEQFTEQKFDLGCKCNWNGKVGIVGKYPFGLPCNIKITDTPPLLFEVSSLENSFQIGGYPWHYIITPNKKKHKGVFHICALKDNVLAKNGIQDMKCCSLEPDWIYFHPDTSGRIIHVGPNLIKILKLKETENNKYQQEIAEDFVIVANRQNNMNNSVTVTASGRVVKKRFNVLDDDPEQETFKIVDYEDELDLLSVVAVTQTGADGKAHLDLHCNEHGILLKSIPLAESWDVVISKKCFSLLFACIHFHLYPLYLNSLKISFC
;
A
#
# COMPACT_ATOMS: atom_id res chain seq x y z
N MET A 1 -2.20 7.51 64.13
CA MET A 1 -1.02 8.38 64.05
C MET A 1 -0.18 7.89 62.88
N SER A 2 -0.18 8.63 61.77
CA SER A 2 0.99 8.70 60.86
C SER A 2 1.96 9.74 61.45
N PRO A 3 3.23 9.91 60.97
CA PRO A 3 3.89 9.35 59.78
C PRO A 3 5.26 8.68 60.13
N ASP A 4 5.93 7.95 59.24
CA ASP A 4 6.96 8.53 58.35
C ASP A 4 7.33 7.62 57.15
N SER A 5 7.20 8.23 55.97
CA SER A 5 8.05 8.21 54.77
C SER A 5 8.81 6.93 54.36
N ALA A 6 8.26 6.20 53.38
CA ALA A 6 9.04 5.50 52.37
C ALA A 6 8.81 6.16 51.00
N ALA A 7 9.87 6.78 50.47
CA ALA A 7 9.87 7.43 49.17
C ALA A 7 9.75 6.38 48.04
N SER A 8 8.67 6.45 47.27
CA SER A 8 8.50 5.73 46.02
C SER A 8 9.27 6.45 44.90
N SER A 9 10.40 5.89 44.46
CA SER A 9 11.13 6.35 43.29
C SER A 9 10.34 6.02 42.02
N SER A 10 9.64 7.02 41.48
CA SER A 10 9.10 7.03 40.13
C SER A 10 10.25 7.03 39.11
N SER A 11 10.53 5.89 38.48
CA SER A 11 11.43 5.83 37.33
C SER A 11 10.70 6.38 36.10
N SER A 12 10.72 7.70 35.95
CA SER A 12 10.41 8.36 34.68
C SER A 12 11.39 7.87 33.62
N ALA A 13 10.93 7.05 32.68
CA ALA A 13 11.66 6.74 31.47
C ALA A 13 11.84 8.06 30.70
N ALA A 14 13.01 8.66 30.88
CA ALA A 14 13.41 9.88 30.20
C ALA A 14 13.38 9.60 28.69
N ARG A 15 12.39 10.21 28.01
CA ARG A 15 12.41 10.39 26.57
C ARG A 15 13.74 11.07 26.23
N LEU A 16 14.62 10.33 25.54
CA LEU A 16 15.85 10.88 24.99
C LEU A 16 15.47 11.99 24.02
N SER A 17 15.67 13.23 24.47
CA SER A 17 15.49 14.44 23.67
C SER A 17 16.26 14.32 22.36
N SER A 18 15.60 14.64 21.25
CA SER A 18 16.12 14.72 19.88
C SER A 18 17.18 15.83 19.67
N ASN A 19 17.76 16.39 20.73
CA ASN A 19 18.81 17.41 20.69
C ASN A 19 20.23 16.85 20.44
N ALA A 20 20.40 16.08 19.36
CA ALA A 20 21.71 15.59 18.93
C ALA A 20 22.00 15.85 17.44
N PHE A 21 21.67 17.04 16.93
CA PHE A 21 22.29 17.57 15.71
C PHE A 21 23.70 18.11 15.99
N LYS A 22 24.60 17.27 16.52
CA LYS A 22 26.05 17.50 16.38
C LYS A 22 26.49 16.79 15.11
N ILE A 23 26.88 17.57 14.10
CA ILE A 23 27.43 17.09 12.82
C ILE A 23 28.68 16.25 13.13
N HIS A 24 28.51 14.94 13.30
CA HIS A 24 29.60 13.99 13.22
C HIS A 24 29.83 13.71 11.74
N ASN A 25 31.02 14.07 11.25
CA ASN A 25 31.51 13.76 9.91
C ASN A 25 31.15 12.30 9.57
N VAL A 26 30.45 12.09 8.45
CA VAL A 26 29.96 10.76 8.03
C VAL A 26 31.12 9.76 7.90
N CYS A 27 32.31 10.21 7.48
CA CYS A 27 33.51 9.38 7.44
C CYS A 27 33.88 8.84 8.83
N ARG A 28 33.79 9.65 9.89
CA ARG A 28 34.03 9.16 11.27
C ARG A 28 32.99 8.12 11.69
N LEU A 29 31.73 8.27 11.28
CA LEU A 29 30.68 7.30 11.58
C LEU A 29 30.92 5.97 10.85
N LEU A 30 31.33 6.03 9.58
CA LEU A 30 31.73 4.86 8.79
C LEU A 30 32.95 4.16 9.39
N THR A 31 33.97 4.91 9.83
CA THR A 31 35.14 4.34 10.52
C THR A 31 34.73 3.66 11.82
N ARG A 32 33.90 4.28 12.67
CA ARG A 32 33.42 3.62 13.90
C ARG A 32 32.61 2.36 13.60
N ARG A 33 31.79 2.39 12.54
CA ARG A 33 31.06 1.21 12.08
C ARG A 33 32.02 0.10 11.65
N SER A 34 33.05 0.40 10.86
CA SER A 34 34.03 -0.60 10.38
C SER A 34 34.84 -1.23 11.52
N HIS A 35 35.08 -0.49 12.59
CA HIS A 35 35.74 -0.98 13.81
C HIS A 35 34.80 -1.74 14.76
N GLY A 36 33.55 -2.00 14.36
CA GLY A 36 32.61 -2.81 15.13
C GLY A 36 32.05 -2.13 16.38
N PHE A 37 32.09 -0.80 16.50
CA PHE A 37 31.60 -0.10 17.70
C PHE A 37 30.12 -0.31 18.03
N TYR A 38 29.33 -0.80 17.08
CA TYR A 38 27.88 -0.97 17.22
C TYR A 38 27.42 -2.43 17.08
N THR A 39 28.33 -3.41 17.04
CA THR A 39 28.00 -4.83 16.75
C THR A 39 27.42 -5.61 17.92
N LYS A 40 27.43 -5.04 19.14
CA LYS A 40 26.96 -5.73 20.35
C LYS A 40 25.43 -5.87 20.42
N ASP A 41 24.70 -5.06 19.65
CA ASP A 41 23.24 -5.08 19.61
C ASP A 41 22.78 -4.87 18.16
N ALA A 42 22.04 -5.83 17.61
CA ALA A 42 21.61 -5.82 16.22
C ALA A 42 20.68 -4.64 15.92
N GLY A 43 19.81 -4.25 16.85
CA GLY A 43 18.91 -3.11 16.70
C GLY A 43 19.67 -1.78 16.70
N VAL A 44 20.67 -1.62 17.57
CA VAL A 44 21.56 -0.45 17.59
C VAL A 44 22.38 -0.40 16.31
N ALA A 45 22.94 -1.53 15.86
CA ALA A 45 23.67 -1.62 14.61
C ALA A 45 22.81 -1.15 13.43
N HIS A 46 21.59 -1.68 13.31
CA HIS A 46 20.64 -1.32 12.27
C HIS A 46 20.28 0.18 12.32
N ARG A 47 19.85 0.70 13.48
CA ARG A 47 19.53 2.13 13.64
C ARG A 47 20.70 3.04 13.29
N LYS A 48 21.94 2.68 13.66
CA LYS A 48 23.13 3.46 13.31
C LYS A 48 23.44 3.40 11.82
N ASN A 49 23.25 2.24 11.20
CA ASN A 49 23.43 2.05 9.77
C ASN A 49 22.43 2.91 8.97
N MET A 50 21.14 2.84 9.31
CA MET A 50 20.11 3.67 8.68
C MET A 50 20.35 5.16 8.92
N GLY A 51 20.78 5.54 10.13
CA GLY A 51 21.17 6.93 10.41
C GLY A 51 22.38 7.42 9.61
N ILE A 52 23.38 6.57 9.33
CA ILE A 52 24.49 6.89 8.43
C ILE A 52 23.97 7.03 6.99
N LEU A 53 23.10 6.11 6.59
CA LEU A 53 22.57 6.06 5.25
C LEU A 53 21.72 7.28 4.92
N ARG A 54 20.76 7.61 5.78
CA ARG A 54 19.93 8.82 5.70
C ARG A 54 20.80 10.07 5.48
N LYS A 55 21.91 10.18 6.23
CA LYS A 55 22.86 11.29 6.08
C LYS A 55 23.53 11.29 4.72
N LEU A 56 23.97 10.14 4.22
CA LEU A 56 24.60 10.04 2.89
C LEU A 56 23.63 10.42 1.78
N VAL A 57 22.41 9.90 1.81
CA VAL A 57 21.36 10.19 0.82
C VAL A 57 21.04 11.68 0.81
N CYS A 58 20.77 12.26 1.99
CA CYS A 58 20.33 13.65 2.14
C CYS A 58 21.49 14.67 2.07
N GLN A 59 22.74 14.23 1.99
CA GLN A 59 23.87 15.16 1.89
C GLN A 59 23.82 15.94 0.58
N LYS A 60 24.00 17.26 0.64
CA LYS A 60 24.00 18.17 -0.53
C LYS A 60 25.03 17.78 -1.60
N SER A 61 26.17 17.22 -1.20
CA SER A 61 27.23 16.81 -2.14
C SER A 61 26.96 15.47 -2.83
N THR A 62 26.01 14.66 -2.34
CA THR A 62 25.68 13.37 -2.95
C THR A 62 24.92 13.63 -4.25
N LYS A 63 25.42 13.09 -5.37
CA LYS A 63 24.78 13.21 -6.68
C LYS A 63 24.08 11.90 -7.01
N PHE A 64 22.91 12.00 -7.61
CA PHE A 64 22.20 10.85 -8.18
C PHE A 64 22.44 10.80 -9.68
N LYS A 65 22.61 9.59 -10.21
CA LYS A 65 22.81 9.35 -11.63
C LYS A 65 21.84 8.26 -12.06
N ASN A 66 21.21 8.44 -13.22
CA ASN A 66 20.47 7.37 -13.86
C ASN A 66 21.43 6.24 -14.28
N VAL A 67 21.20 5.04 -13.74
CA VAL A 67 22.00 3.83 -14.01
C VAL A 67 21.33 2.95 -15.07
N TRP A 68 20.01 2.99 -15.19
CA TRP A 68 19.26 2.12 -16.08
C TRP A 68 17.86 2.68 -16.37
N THR A 69 17.38 2.46 -17.59
CA THR A 69 16.03 2.85 -18.01
C THR A 69 15.46 1.77 -18.92
N THR A 70 14.18 1.46 -18.71
CA THR A 70 13.43 0.55 -19.56
C THR A 70 12.01 1.03 -19.72
N HIS A 71 11.32 0.51 -20.74
CA HIS A 71 9.94 0.83 -21.03
C HIS A 71 9.13 -0.46 -21.10
N SER A 72 7.91 -0.42 -20.57
CA SER A 72 6.94 -1.51 -20.72
C SER A 72 5.62 -0.95 -21.18
N THR A 73 4.92 -1.72 -22.01
CA THR A 73 3.52 -1.47 -22.40
C THR A 73 2.53 -1.95 -21.34
N SER A 74 3.00 -2.75 -20.38
CA SER A 74 2.24 -3.24 -19.24
C SER A 74 2.65 -2.49 -17.97
N PRO A 75 1.81 -2.50 -16.91
CA PRO A 75 2.20 -1.98 -15.61
C PRO A 75 3.50 -2.63 -15.11
N ILE A 76 4.38 -1.82 -14.55
CA ILE A 76 5.61 -2.26 -13.91
C ILE A 76 5.33 -2.32 -12.40
N ALA A 77 5.63 -3.44 -11.77
CA ALA A 77 5.58 -3.58 -10.32
C ALA A 77 7.00 -3.61 -9.75
N TYR A 78 7.19 -3.11 -8.54
CA TYR A 78 8.43 -3.31 -7.81
C TYR A 78 8.14 -3.73 -6.38
N GLU A 79 8.89 -4.71 -5.91
CA GLU A 79 8.77 -5.27 -4.55
C GLU A 79 10.16 -5.71 -4.08
N HIS A 80 10.63 -5.16 -2.95
CA HIS A 80 11.87 -5.57 -2.26
C HIS A 80 13.09 -5.76 -3.19
N GLY A 81 13.43 -4.71 -3.94
CA GLY A 81 14.58 -4.73 -4.85
C GLY A 81 14.36 -5.50 -6.16
N ARG A 82 13.14 -5.95 -6.46
CA ARG A 82 12.79 -6.65 -7.70
C ARG A 82 11.83 -5.81 -8.52
N ILE A 83 12.06 -5.74 -9.82
CA ILE A 83 11.24 -5.04 -10.80
C ILE A 83 10.60 -6.09 -11.71
N TYR A 84 9.28 -6.09 -11.77
CA TYR A 84 8.48 -7.05 -12.52
C TYR A 84 7.88 -6.41 -13.76
N PHE A 85 8.01 -7.10 -14.89
CA PHE A 85 7.51 -6.70 -16.19
C PHE A 85 6.54 -7.75 -16.73
N ASP A 86 5.74 -7.34 -17.71
CA ASP A 86 4.84 -8.21 -18.47
C ASP A 86 3.93 -9.05 -17.57
N ASN A 87 3.35 -8.40 -16.55
CA ASN A 87 2.56 -9.04 -15.49
C ASN A 87 3.33 -10.15 -14.76
N TYR A 88 4.48 -9.81 -14.17
CA TYR A 88 5.34 -10.71 -13.36
C TYR A 88 6.04 -11.85 -14.13
N ARG A 89 6.01 -11.82 -15.46
CA ARG A 89 6.64 -12.85 -16.31
C ARG A 89 8.13 -12.64 -16.52
N CYS A 90 8.60 -11.41 -16.33
CA CYS A 90 10.01 -11.08 -16.34
C CYS A 90 10.34 -10.34 -15.04
N CYS A 91 11.44 -10.73 -14.39
CA CYS A 91 11.89 -10.13 -13.15
C CYS A 91 13.34 -9.69 -13.29
N VAL A 92 13.61 -8.45 -12.87
CA VAL A 92 14.93 -7.84 -12.84
C VAL A 92 15.26 -7.43 -11.41
N SER A 93 16.40 -7.85 -10.89
CA SER A 93 16.93 -7.38 -9.62
C SER A 93 17.58 -6.01 -9.78
N SER A 94 17.27 -5.10 -8.86
CA SER A 94 17.86 -3.76 -8.73
C SER A 94 18.91 -3.67 -7.62
N ILE A 95 19.23 -4.79 -6.96
CA ILE A 95 20.15 -4.81 -5.80
C ILE A 95 21.62 -4.70 -6.23
N ALA A 96 21.94 -5.21 -7.42
CA ALA A 96 23.30 -5.13 -7.97
C ALA A 96 23.59 -3.73 -8.53
N ARG A 97 24.88 -3.42 -8.74
CA ARG A 97 25.35 -2.14 -9.33
C ARG A 97 24.63 -1.81 -10.65
N GLU A 98 24.32 -2.84 -11.43
CA GLU A 98 23.51 -2.75 -12.63
C GLU A 98 22.36 -3.75 -12.52
N PRO A 99 21.15 -3.42 -13.01
CA PRO A 99 20.03 -4.32 -12.94
C PRO A 99 20.30 -5.64 -13.66
N ARG A 100 19.90 -6.77 -13.06
CA ARG A 100 20.13 -8.12 -13.60
C ARG A 100 18.83 -8.87 -13.74
N ILE A 101 18.59 -9.46 -14.91
CA ILE A 101 17.45 -10.35 -15.12
C ILE A 101 17.62 -11.57 -14.20
N LEU A 102 16.64 -11.82 -13.34
CA LEU A 102 16.56 -13.00 -12.48
C LEU A 102 15.93 -14.16 -13.25
N TYR A 103 14.78 -13.90 -13.88
CA TYR A 103 14.10 -14.88 -14.71
C TYR A 103 13.27 -14.21 -15.81
N GLN A 104 13.00 -14.97 -16.86
CA GLN A 104 12.03 -14.63 -17.90
C GLN A 104 11.26 -15.90 -18.27
N LEU A 105 9.94 -15.89 -18.04
CA LEU A 105 9.08 -17.03 -18.33
C LEU A 105 8.86 -17.18 -19.84
N PRO A 106 8.82 -18.42 -20.37
CA PRO A 106 8.62 -18.67 -21.80
C PRO A 106 7.25 -18.14 -22.26
N ALA A 107 7.07 -17.79 -23.52
CA ALA A 107 5.76 -17.32 -24.02
C ALA A 107 4.65 -18.34 -23.70
N CYS A 108 3.49 -17.86 -23.24
CA CYS A 108 2.36 -18.71 -22.86
C CYS A 108 1.09 -18.34 -23.61
N SER A 109 0.12 -19.26 -23.56
CA SER A 109 -1.22 -19.02 -24.10
C SER A 109 -1.95 -17.93 -23.29
N LYS A 110 -3.00 -17.33 -23.89
CA LYS A 110 -3.87 -16.37 -23.17
C LYS A 110 -4.55 -16.98 -21.94
N SER A 111 -4.72 -18.31 -21.89
CA SER A 111 -5.28 -19.04 -20.75
C SER A 111 -4.32 -19.15 -19.56
N GLU A 112 -3.03 -19.07 -19.79
CA GLU A 112 -1.97 -19.19 -18.76
C GLU A 112 -1.43 -17.82 -18.32
N LYS A 113 -2.02 -16.73 -18.82
CA LYS A 113 -1.61 -15.39 -18.42
C LYS A 113 -1.79 -15.19 -16.92
N ILE A 114 -0.86 -14.45 -16.35
CA ILE A 114 -0.91 -14.00 -14.96
C ILE A 114 -1.97 -12.90 -14.88
N GLU A 115 -2.94 -13.08 -13.99
CA GLU A 115 -3.98 -12.09 -13.69
C GLU A 115 -3.55 -11.20 -12.51
N ASP A 116 -2.87 -11.79 -11.50
CA ASP A 116 -2.39 -11.06 -10.34
C ASP A 116 -1.24 -11.82 -9.64
N ALA A 117 -0.45 -11.13 -8.80
CA ALA A 117 0.64 -11.75 -8.04
C ALA A 117 0.94 -11.04 -6.70
N LEU A 118 1.56 -11.77 -5.77
CA LEU A 118 2.08 -11.24 -4.50
C LEU A 118 3.45 -11.88 -4.18
N LEU A 119 4.44 -11.07 -3.77
CA LEU A 119 5.71 -11.59 -3.25
C LEU A 119 5.55 -12.13 -1.83
N LEU A 120 5.94 -13.38 -1.67
CA LEU A 120 6.00 -14.10 -0.40
C LEU A 120 7.45 -14.11 0.10
N GLU A 121 7.65 -13.64 1.32
CA GLU A 121 8.92 -13.64 2.02
C GLU A 121 8.82 -14.45 3.32
N CYS A 122 9.93 -15.08 3.70
CA CYS A 122 9.97 -15.92 4.90
C CYS A 122 9.79 -15.06 6.15
N PRO A 123 8.88 -15.43 7.09
CA PRO A 123 8.86 -14.81 8.40
C PRO A 123 10.20 -15.06 9.11
N LEU A 124 10.77 -14.02 9.73
CA LEU A 124 12.07 -14.10 10.41
C LEU A 124 11.99 -14.84 11.76
N GLU A 125 10.80 -14.94 12.35
CA GLU A 125 10.60 -15.41 13.73
C GLU A 125 10.21 -16.89 13.83
N GLU A 126 9.76 -17.51 12.74
CA GLU A 126 9.24 -18.89 12.75
C GLU A 126 10.14 -19.85 11.97
N THR A 127 10.43 -21.01 12.57
CA THR A 127 11.07 -22.11 11.84
C THR A 127 10.04 -22.78 10.93
N LEU A 128 10.15 -22.56 9.63
CA LEU A 128 9.34 -23.19 8.61
C LEU A 128 9.67 -24.70 8.45
N PRO A 129 8.66 -25.53 8.13
CA PRO A 129 8.82 -26.98 8.03
C PRO A 129 9.63 -27.44 6.81
N SER A 130 9.73 -26.62 5.76
CA SER A 130 10.36 -27.01 4.49
C SER A 130 11.45 -26.02 4.07
N PRO A 131 12.67 -26.46 3.71
CA PRO A 131 13.76 -25.57 3.28
C PRO A 131 13.44 -24.60 2.13
N PRO A 132 12.65 -24.97 1.10
CA PRO A 132 12.21 -24.06 0.05
C PRO A 132 11.34 -22.91 0.54
N ASP A 133 10.62 -23.08 1.65
CA ASP A 133 9.72 -22.06 2.18
C ASP A 133 10.49 -20.89 2.82
N TYR A 134 11.77 -21.08 3.14
CA TYR A 134 12.67 -20.01 3.57
C TYR A 134 13.14 -19.10 2.43
N LYS A 135 12.91 -19.48 1.17
CA LYS A 135 13.30 -18.69 0.01
C LYS A 135 12.12 -17.85 -0.46
N SER A 136 12.39 -16.60 -0.86
CA SER A 136 11.38 -15.73 -1.45
C SER A 136 10.72 -16.41 -2.64
N SER A 137 9.39 -16.35 -2.68
CA SER A 137 8.58 -16.95 -3.74
C SER A 137 7.47 -15.99 -4.16
N LEU A 138 6.88 -16.20 -5.33
CA LEU A 138 5.81 -15.36 -5.86
C LEU A 138 4.54 -16.21 -5.92
N ALA A 139 3.49 -15.79 -5.21
CA ALA A 139 2.15 -16.32 -5.42
C ALA A 139 1.58 -15.69 -6.69
N VAL A 140 1.16 -16.51 -7.66
CA VAL A 140 0.71 -16.07 -8.97
C VAL A 140 -0.65 -16.69 -9.26
N LEU A 141 -1.62 -15.84 -9.61
CA LEU A 141 -2.93 -16.27 -10.06
C LEU A 141 -3.00 -16.21 -11.58
N THR A 142 -3.48 -17.28 -12.18
CA THR A 142 -3.55 -17.44 -13.64
C THR A 142 -4.99 -17.44 -14.15
N ALA A 143 -5.21 -17.06 -15.41
CA ALA A 143 -6.55 -16.95 -16.02
C ALA A 143 -7.34 -18.29 -16.10
N HIS A 144 -6.64 -19.41 -16.05
CA HIS A 144 -7.20 -20.76 -15.96
C HIS A 144 -7.33 -21.29 -14.52
N ASN A 145 -7.43 -20.39 -13.53
CA ASN A 145 -7.73 -20.70 -12.13
C ASN A 145 -6.67 -21.56 -11.43
N TRP A 146 -5.40 -21.39 -11.76
CA TRP A 146 -4.31 -21.94 -10.95
C TRP A 146 -3.71 -20.84 -10.09
N LEU A 147 -3.58 -21.14 -8.80
CA LEU A 147 -2.69 -20.46 -7.88
C LEU A 147 -1.35 -21.21 -7.88
N LEU A 148 -0.32 -20.56 -8.41
CA LEU A 148 1.03 -21.09 -8.52
C LEU A 148 1.92 -20.40 -7.49
N ARG A 149 2.83 -21.15 -6.87
CA ARG A 149 3.95 -20.58 -6.13
C ARG A 149 5.19 -20.72 -6.98
N LEU A 150 5.75 -19.60 -7.42
CA LEU A 150 6.97 -19.56 -8.23
C LEU A 150 8.17 -19.18 -7.36
N SER A 151 9.36 -19.68 -7.67
CA SER A 151 10.60 -19.15 -7.11
C SER A 151 10.79 -17.70 -7.55
N ALA A 152 11.00 -16.77 -6.61
CA ALA A 152 11.19 -15.35 -6.96
C ALA A 152 12.52 -15.10 -7.70
N ASN A 153 13.46 -16.05 -7.63
CA ASN A 153 14.77 -15.93 -8.27
C ASN A 153 14.86 -16.66 -9.61
N THR A 154 14.16 -17.78 -9.78
CA THR A 154 14.27 -18.63 -10.99
C THR A 154 13.00 -18.67 -11.83
N GLY A 155 11.85 -18.26 -11.28
CA GLY A 155 10.55 -18.40 -11.94
C GLY A 155 10.03 -19.85 -11.99
N GLU A 156 10.75 -20.80 -11.41
CA GLU A 156 10.36 -22.21 -11.36
C GLU A 156 9.11 -22.41 -10.50
N ILE A 157 8.24 -23.32 -10.93
CA ILE A 157 7.02 -23.63 -10.19
C ILE A 157 7.35 -24.55 -9.00
N LEU A 158 7.19 -24.03 -7.79
CA LEU A 158 7.38 -24.74 -6.53
C LEU A 158 6.12 -25.51 -6.12
N GLU A 159 4.95 -24.92 -6.36
CA GLU A 159 3.66 -25.48 -5.92
C GLU A 159 2.52 -25.09 -6.87
N LYS A 160 1.50 -25.95 -6.99
CA LYS A 160 0.30 -25.69 -7.80
C LYS A 160 -0.96 -26.05 -7.03
N ILE A 161 -1.87 -25.09 -6.93
CA ILE A 161 -3.21 -25.27 -6.36
C ILE A 161 -4.23 -24.90 -7.43
N TYR A 162 -5.08 -25.85 -7.76
CA TYR A 162 -6.20 -25.63 -8.65
C TYR A 162 -7.38 -25.02 -7.89
N LEU A 163 -7.86 -23.87 -8.36
CA LEU A 163 -9.07 -23.24 -7.87
C LEU A 163 -10.28 -23.74 -8.66
N PRO A 164 -11.50 -23.70 -8.09
CA PRO A 164 -12.66 -24.27 -8.74
C PRO A 164 -12.99 -23.65 -10.11
N PRO A 165 -13.48 -24.43 -11.08
CA PRO A 165 -13.70 -23.95 -12.45
C PRO A 165 -14.96 -23.10 -12.63
N TYR A 166 -15.88 -23.08 -11.66
CA TYR A 166 -17.20 -22.45 -11.81
C TYR A 166 -17.19 -20.93 -11.72
N CYS A 167 -16.08 -20.31 -11.32
CA CYS A 167 -15.92 -18.85 -11.36
C CYS A 167 -14.50 -18.48 -11.80
N LYS A 168 -14.28 -17.23 -12.19
CA LYS A 168 -12.96 -16.74 -12.60
C LYS A 168 -12.30 -16.00 -11.46
N PHE A 169 -11.20 -16.55 -10.94
CA PHE A 169 -10.37 -15.89 -9.94
C PHE A 169 -9.44 -14.91 -10.64
N ARG A 170 -9.39 -13.67 -10.13
CA ARG A 170 -8.64 -12.59 -10.81
C ARG A 170 -7.80 -11.72 -9.88
N TYR A 171 -8.02 -11.77 -8.57
CA TYR A 171 -7.37 -10.85 -7.65
C TYR A 171 -6.70 -11.61 -6.51
N LEU A 172 -5.50 -11.19 -6.17
CA LEU A 172 -4.75 -11.58 -4.98
C LEU A 172 -4.59 -10.35 -4.09
N SER A 173 -4.84 -10.52 -2.79
CA SER A 173 -4.63 -9.45 -1.83
C SER A 173 -4.16 -9.99 -0.50
N TRP A 174 -3.42 -9.16 0.24
CA TRP A 174 -3.10 -9.40 1.64
C TRP A 174 -4.30 -9.05 2.52
N ASP A 175 -4.65 -9.95 3.44
CA ASP A 175 -5.44 -9.58 4.62
C ASP A 175 -4.51 -9.06 5.71
N THR A 176 -3.46 -9.85 6.00
CA THR A 176 -2.31 -9.48 6.83
C THR A 176 -1.05 -9.77 6.02
N PRO A 177 -0.21 -8.77 5.69
CA PRO A 177 0.97 -8.94 4.84
C PRO A 177 1.86 -10.09 5.32
N GLN A 178 2.33 -10.93 4.38
CA GLN A 178 3.16 -12.13 4.62
C GLN A 178 2.55 -13.25 5.48
N GLU A 179 1.38 -13.05 6.09
CA GLU A 179 0.72 -14.05 6.93
C GLU A 179 -0.52 -14.66 6.27
N ILE A 180 -1.47 -13.83 5.85
CA ILE A 180 -2.77 -14.26 5.32
C ILE A 180 -3.01 -13.63 3.95
N MET A 181 -3.18 -14.48 2.94
CA MET A 181 -3.49 -14.10 1.57
C MET A 181 -4.93 -14.50 1.21
N VAL A 182 -5.58 -13.67 0.42
CA VAL A 182 -6.93 -13.90 -0.08
C VAL A 182 -6.94 -13.92 -1.61
N VAL A 183 -7.60 -14.93 -2.16
CA VAL A 183 -7.87 -15.07 -3.60
C VAL A 183 -9.32 -14.73 -3.85
N LYS A 184 -9.58 -13.66 -4.62
CA LYS A 184 -10.92 -13.16 -4.91
C LYS A 184 -11.33 -13.41 -6.37
N SER A 185 -12.58 -13.81 -6.56
CA SER A 185 -13.17 -13.93 -7.89
C SER A 185 -13.50 -12.58 -8.51
N ALA A 186 -13.50 -12.51 -9.83
CA ALA A 186 -14.26 -11.47 -10.51
C ALA A 186 -15.74 -11.54 -10.08
N GLN A 187 -16.41 -10.39 -10.09
CA GLN A 187 -17.85 -10.36 -9.86
C GLN A 187 -18.55 -11.29 -10.83
N HIS A 188 -19.35 -12.21 -10.31
CA HIS A 188 -20.09 -13.17 -11.11
C HIS A 188 -21.25 -12.46 -11.80
N LYS A 189 -20.98 -11.93 -13.00
CA LYS A 189 -21.99 -11.26 -13.83
C LYS A 189 -22.84 -12.30 -14.56
N PHE A 190 -24.12 -12.00 -14.67
CA PHE A 190 -25.07 -12.83 -15.39
C PHE A 190 -24.73 -12.86 -16.89
N THR A 191 -24.62 -14.05 -17.48
CA THR A 191 -24.63 -14.18 -18.94
C THR A 191 -26.05 -13.99 -19.46
N ALA A 192 -26.24 -13.24 -20.54
CA ALA A 192 -27.56 -12.97 -21.12
C ALA A 192 -28.37 -14.26 -21.38
N ALA A 193 -27.69 -15.34 -21.78
CA ALA A 193 -28.29 -16.64 -22.01
C ALA A 193 -28.85 -17.30 -20.74
N ALA A 194 -28.17 -17.18 -19.59
CA ALA A 194 -28.68 -17.75 -18.34
C ALA A 194 -29.87 -16.94 -17.81
N GLN A 195 -29.94 -15.63 -18.10
CA GLN A 195 -31.09 -14.78 -17.71
C GLN A 195 -32.34 -15.24 -18.45
N GLN A 196 -32.18 -15.53 -19.74
CA GLN A 196 -33.25 -16.05 -20.61
C GLN A 196 -33.72 -17.45 -20.19
N ALA A 197 -32.85 -18.26 -19.56
CA ALA A 197 -33.18 -19.58 -19.04
C ALA A 197 -33.81 -19.56 -17.62
N GLY A 198 -34.02 -18.39 -17.01
CA GLY A 198 -34.62 -18.27 -15.67
C GLY A 198 -33.75 -18.79 -14.51
N ILE A 199 -32.47 -19.11 -14.75
CA ILE A 199 -31.56 -19.65 -13.73
C ILE A 199 -31.13 -18.53 -12.79
N GLN A 200 -31.74 -18.43 -11.61
CA GLN A 200 -31.36 -17.43 -10.62
C GLN A 200 -30.06 -17.82 -9.88
N GLN A 201 -28.90 -17.42 -10.40
CA GLN A 201 -27.66 -17.49 -9.64
C GLN A 201 -27.62 -16.34 -8.62
N SER A 202 -27.33 -16.68 -7.37
CA SER A 202 -27.40 -15.76 -6.22
C SER A 202 -26.03 -15.37 -5.67
N VAL A 203 -24.98 -16.10 -6.04
CA VAL A 203 -23.60 -15.82 -5.63
C VAL A 203 -22.99 -14.72 -6.48
N LEU A 204 -22.37 -13.73 -5.84
CA LEU A 204 -21.73 -12.57 -6.44
C LEU A 204 -20.21 -12.71 -6.48
N PHE A 205 -19.60 -13.21 -5.41
CA PHE A 205 -18.15 -13.36 -5.28
C PHE A 205 -17.80 -14.66 -4.55
N PHE A 206 -16.60 -15.15 -4.84
CA PHE A 206 -15.93 -16.20 -4.09
C PHE A 206 -14.62 -15.67 -3.55
N LEU A 207 -14.32 -16.02 -2.29
CA LEU A 207 -13.11 -15.65 -1.59
C LEU A 207 -12.49 -16.93 -1.02
N ALA A 208 -11.24 -17.23 -1.37
CA ALA A 208 -10.48 -18.31 -0.77
C ALA A 208 -9.36 -17.71 0.09
N VAL A 209 -9.28 -18.12 1.34
CA VAL A 209 -8.36 -17.57 2.35
C VAL A 209 -7.27 -18.60 2.65
N PHE A 210 -6.02 -18.14 2.67
CA PHE A 210 -4.84 -18.97 2.90
C PHE A 210 -3.95 -18.36 3.95
N ARG A 211 -3.39 -19.21 4.81
CA ARG A 211 -2.17 -18.87 5.53
C ARG A 211 -0.98 -19.10 4.60
N VAL A 212 -0.06 -18.15 4.61
CA VAL A 212 1.16 -18.15 3.80
C VAL A 212 2.30 -18.83 4.57
N LEU A 213 3.11 -19.63 3.86
CA LEU A 213 4.33 -20.31 4.32
C LEU A 213 4.24 -21.05 5.67
N PRO A 214 4.01 -22.39 5.68
CA PRO A 214 3.61 -23.20 4.54
C PRO A 214 2.21 -22.79 4.07
N LEU A 215 1.97 -22.89 2.77
CA LEU A 215 0.67 -22.54 2.20
C LEU A 215 -0.41 -23.49 2.77
N LYS A 216 -1.38 -22.95 3.51
CA LYS A 216 -2.47 -23.70 4.14
C LYS A 216 -3.79 -23.08 3.77
N PHE A 217 -4.72 -23.92 3.32
CA PHE A 217 -6.09 -23.50 3.04
C PHE A 217 -6.84 -23.30 4.36
N ILE A 218 -7.35 -22.09 4.60
CA ILE A 218 -8.17 -21.79 5.79
C ILE A 218 -9.63 -22.08 5.49
N GLY A 219 -10.11 -21.59 4.34
CA GLY A 219 -11.47 -21.83 3.90
C GLY A 219 -11.83 -20.98 2.69
N MET A 220 -12.96 -21.30 2.09
CA MET A 220 -13.51 -20.57 0.95
C MET A 220 -14.98 -20.29 1.18
N LEU A 221 -15.37 -19.02 0.99
CA LEU A 221 -16.71 -18.52 1.23
C LEU A 221 -17.33 -17.91 -0.03
N GLU A 222 -18.66 -17.88 -0.03
CA GLU A 222 -19.51 -17.30 -1.06
C GLU A 222 -20.18 -16.05 -0.55
N ILE A 223 -20.16 -14.99 -1.35
CA ILE A 223 -20.93 -13.77 -1.07
C ILE A 223 -22.24 -13.86 -1.84
N ASN A 224 -23.33 -14.10 -1.11
CA ASN A 224 -24.66 -14.29 -1.70
C ASN A 224 -25.52 -13.03 -1.62
N LYS A 225 -26.16 -12.65 -2.73
CA LYS A 225 -27.08 -11.50 -2.81
C LYS A 225 -28.32 -11.63 -1.93
N LYS A 226 -28.74 -12.85 -1.61
CA LYS A 226 -29.87 -13.11 -0.68
C LYS A 226 -29.53 -12.71 0.75
N ILE A 227 -28.26 -12.75 1.12
CA ILE A 227 -27.79 -12.52 2.50
C ILE A 227 -27.24 -11.10 2.64
N PHE A 228 -26.39 -10.67 1.71
CA PHE A 228 -25.73 -9.36 1.76
C PHE A 228 -26.48 -8.26 0.97
N GLY A 229 -27.52 -8.65 0.22
CA GLY A 229 -28.33 -7.76 -0.61
C GLY A 229 -27.90 -7.71 -2.08
N ASN A 230 -28.80 -7.26 -2.94
CA ASN A 230 -28.57 -7.15 -4.39
C ASN A 230 -27.66 -5.97 -4.79
N ASN A 231 -27.42 -5.04 -3.86
CA ASN A 231 -26.68 -3.81 -4.13
C ASN A 231 -25.17 -3.96 -3.86
N VAL A 232 -24.65 -5.17 -3.61
CA VAL A 232 -23.23 -5.38 -3.36
C VAL A 232 -22.44 -5.16 -4.65
N THR A 233 -21.48 -4.23 -4.60
CA THR A 233 -20.64 -3.87 -5.75
C THR A 233 -19.29 -4.55 -5.70
N ASP A 234 -18.70 -4.68 -4.51
CA ASP A 234 -17.41 -5.34 -4.32
C ASP A 234 -17.24 -5.81 -2.87
N VAL A 235 -16.25 -6.66 -2.64
CA VAL A 235 -15.85 -7.17 -1.33
C VAL A 235 -14.33 -7.14 -1.19
N ALA A 236 -13.86 -6.91 0.03
CA ALA A 236 -12.45 -6.90 0.39
C ALA A 236 -12.22 -7.59 1.74
N PHE A 237 -10.98 -8.00 1.96
CA PHE A 237 -10.50 -8.55 3.22
C PHE A 237 -9.40 -7.65 3.76
N SER A 238 -9.44 -7.31 5.05
CA SER A 238 -8.37 -6.59 5.72
C SER A 238 -8.43 -6.81 7.22
N HIS A 239 -7.28 -7.13 7.84
CA HIS A 239 -7.14 -7.34 9.28
C HIS A 239 -8.20 -8.29 9.88
N GLY A 240 -8.50 -9.40 9.21
CA GLY A 240 -9.50 -10.38 9.66
C GLY A 240 -10.95 -9.92 9.50
N MET A 241 -11.19 -8.84 8.76
CA MET A 241 -12.52 -8.27 8.52
C MET A 241 -12.94 -8.49 7.07
N LEU A 242 -14.15 -9.01 6.88
CA LEU A 242 -14.83 -9.00 5.59
C LEU A 242 -15.53 -7.64 5.40
N ILE A 243 -15.08 -6.88 4.41
CA ILE A 243 -15.61 -5.57 4.05
C ILE A 243 -16.51 -5.73 2.83
N VAL A 244 -17.79 -5.39 2.99
CA VAL A 244 -18.81 -5.45 1.93
C VAL A 244 -19.19 -4.03 1.51
N MET A 245 -19.00 -3.73 0.22
CA MET A 245 -19.27 -2.41 -0.36
C MET A 245 -20.52 -2.46 -1.23
N SER A 246 -21.33 -1.39 -1.17
CA SER A 246 -22.61 -1.33 -1.87
C SER A 246 -22.72 -0.15 -2.85
N SER A 247 -23.55 -0.31 -3.88
CA SER A 247 -23.86 0.73 -4.87
C SER A 247 -24.56 1.95 -4.26
N VAL A 248 -25.20 1.80 -3.11
CA VAL A 248 -25.82 2.91 -2.37
C VAL A 248 -24.80 3.70 -1.54
N GLY A 249 -23.50 3.39 -1.62
CA GLY A 249 -22.46 4.05 -0.84
C GLY A 249 -22.50 3.64 0.63
N LEU A 250 -22.63 2.33 0.87
CA LEU A 250 -22.68 1.76 2.21
C LEU A 250 -21.57 0.71 2.35
N VAL A 251 -20.81 0.83 3.43
CA VAL A 251 -19.69 -0.05 3.75
C VAL A 251 -20.02 -0.78 5.05
N ARG A 252 -20.01 -2.11 5.01
CA ARG A 252 -20.30 -3.00 6.14
C ARG A 252 -19.13 -3.89 6.44
N LEU A 253 -18.83 -4.05 7.72
CA LEU A 253 -17.71 -4.85 8.20
C LEU A 253 -18.22 -6.01 9.05
N TYR A 254 -17.70 -7.20 8.77
CA TYR A 254 -18.02 -8.44 9.48
C TYR A 254 -16.73 -9.12 9.94
N SER A 255 -16.76 -9.77 11.10
CA SER A 255 -15.62 -10.56 11.59
C SER A 255 -15.50 -11.84 10.77
N PHE A 256 -14.36 -12.04 10.11
CA PHE A 256 -14.09 -13.32 9.46
C PHE A 256 -13.95 -14.45 10.46
N GLN A 257 -13.38 -14.18 11.64
CA GLN A 257 -13.28 -15.19 12.69
C GLN A 257 -14.68 -15.72 13.06
N SER A 258 -15.62 -14.83 13.34
CA SER A 258 -17.00 -15.21 13.68
C SER A 258 -17.68 -15.94 12.52
N ILE A 259 -17.47 -15.48 11.27
CA ILE A 259 -18.00 -16.16 10.08
C ILE A 259 -17.43 -17.58 9.97
N SER A 260 -16.12 -17.75 10.14
CA SER A 260 -15.44 -19.02 10.02
C SER A 260 -15.87 -20.00 11.10
N GLU A 261 -15.98 -19.55 12.35
CA GLU A 261 -16.44 -20.37 13.48
C GLU A 261 -17.90 -20.82 13.32
N GLN A 262 -18.76 -19.94 12.81
CA GLN A 262 -20.20 -20.21 12.70
C GLN A 262 -20.58 -21.01 11.45
N PHE A 263 -19.95 -20.74 10.31
CA PHE A 263 -20.41 -21.20 8.99
C PHE A 263 -19.48 -22.21 8.30
N THR A 264 -18.39 -22.64 8.94
CA THR A 264 -17.53 -23.71 8.39
C THR A 264 -18.18 -25.07 8.60
N GLU A 265 -18.54 -25.75 7.50
CA GLU A 265 -19.11 -27.10 7.57
C GLU A 265 -18.04 -28.16 7.87
N GLN A 266 -16.89 -28.06 7.19
CA GLN A 266 -15.78 -28.99 7.34
C GLN A 266 -14.44 -28.30 7.06
N LYS A 267 -13.40 -28.67 7.81
CA LYS A 267 -12.02 -28.22 7.55
C LYS A 267 -11.34 -29.15 6.55
N PHE A 268 -10.57 -28.57 5.64
CA PHE A 268 -9.87 -29.30 4.58
C PHE A 268 -8.40 -28.89 4.51
N ASP A 269 -7.53 -29.89 4.47
CA ASP A 269 -6.10 -29.69 4.25
C ASP A 269 -5.76 -29.90 2.76
N LEU A 270 -4.85 -29.07 2.25
CA LEU A 270 -4.37 -29.19 0.87
C LEU A 270 -3.72 -30.55 0.63
N GLY A 271 -4.03 -31.18 -0.50
CA GLY A 271 -3.46 -32.48 -0.88
C GLY A 271 -4.13 -33.69 -0.23
N CYS A 272 -5.03 -33.50 0.74
CA CYS A 272 -5.80 -34.59 1.35
C CYS A 272 -6.97 -35.03 0.45
N LYS A 273 -7.32 -36.32 0.54
CA LYS A 273 -8.53 -36.85 -0.10
C LYS A 273 -9.75 -36.38 0.68
N CYS A 274 -10.78 -35.94 -0.02
CA CYS A 274 -12.06 -35.59 0.60
C CYS A 274 -13.23 -36.01 -0.28
N ASN A 275 -14.40 -36.11 0.35
CA ASN A 275 -15.69 -36.22 -0.34
C ASN A 275 -16.46 -34.93 -0.08
N TRP A 276 -16.70 -34.15 -1.12
CA TRP A 276 -17.43 -32.88 -1.03
C TRP A 276 -18.57 -32.87 -2.02
N ASN A 277 -19.80 -32.67 -1.55
CA ASN A 277 -21.02 -32.68 -2.39
C ASN A 277 -21.13 -33.93 -3.30
N GLY A 278 -20.77 -35.10 -2.77
CA GLY A 278 -20.81 -36.38 -3.50
C GLY A 278 -19.69 -36.58 -4.52
N LYS A 279 -18.74 -35.65 -4.62
CA LYS A 279 -17.53 -35.78 -5.45
C LYS A 279 -16.33 -36.13 -4.58
N VAL A 280 -15.69 -37.24 -4.89
CA VAL A 280 -14.42 -37.63 -4.26
C VAL A 280 -13.26 -37.05 -5.06
N GLY A 281 -12.33 -36.39 -4.39
CA GLY A 281 -11.15 -35.82 -5.03
C GLY A 281 -10.08 -35.43 -4.03
N ILE A 282 -9.05 -34.75 -4.53
CA ILE A 282 -7.94 -34.25 -3.71
C ILE A 282 -8.05 -32.73 -3.65
N VAL A 283 -8.07 -32.18 -2.44
CA VAL A 283 -8.18 -30.74 -2.19
C VAL A 283 -7.04 -29.99 -2.89
N GLY A 284 -7.40 -29.05 -3.76
CA GLY A 284 -6.46 -28.22 -4.51
C GLY A 284 -5.85 -28.88 -5.74
N LYS A 285 -6.25 -30.10 -6.14
CA LYS A 285 -5.78 -30.74 -7.38
C LYS A 285 -6.84 -30.72 -8.47
N TYR A 286 -6.40 -30.55 -9.72
CA TYR A 286 -7.27 -30.71 -10.89
C TYR A 286 -7.76 -32.16 -11.01
N PRO A 287 -9.03 -32.42 -11.39
CA PRO A 287 -10.09 -31.46 -11.72
C PRO A 287 -10.94 -31.00 -10.52
N PHE A 288 -10.62 -31.46 -9.30
CA PHE A 288 -11.45 -31.27 -8.12
C PHE A 288 -11.41 -29.82 -7.59
N GLY A 289 -10.22 -29.24 -7.45
CA GLY A 289 -10.02 -27.88 -6.97
C GLY A 289 -10.25 -27.72 -5.46
N LEU A 290 -10.60 -26.52 -5.00
CA LEU A 290 -10.86 -26.24 -3.58
C LEU A 290 -12.35 -26.39 -3.24
N PRO A 291 -12.70 -27.05 -2.13
CA PRO A 291 -14.07 -27.07 -1.64
C PRO A 291 -14.47 -25.69 -1.08
N CYS A 292 -15.68 -25.26 -1.39
CA CYS A 292 -16.26 -24.04 -0.79
C CYS A 292 -16.91 -24.40 0.55
N ASN A 293 -16.09 -24.50 1.59
CA ASN A 293 -16.44 -25.10 2.87
C ASN A 293 -17.06 -24.15 3.90
N ILE A 294 -17.05 -22.83 3.63
CA ILE A 294 -17.72 -21.83 4.48
C ILE A 294 -19.03 -21.43 3.78
N LYS A 295 -20.15 -21.87 4.35
CA LYS A 295 -21.49 -21.66 3.79
C LYS A 295 -22.27 -20.71 4.68
N ILE A 296 -22.23 -19.43 4.33
CA ILE A 296 -23.02 -18.41 5.02
C ILE A 296 -24.48 -18.64 4.66
N THR A 297 -25.28 -19.09 5.62
CA THR A 297 -26.73 -19.35 5.45
C THR A 297 -27.57 -18.18 5.92
N ASP A 298 -27.07 -17.44 6.91
CA ASP A 298 -27.75 -16.34 7.59
C ASP A 298 -26.85 -15.12 7.66
N THR A 299 -27.42 -13.94 7.92
CA THR A 299 -26.66 -12.69 8.00
C THR A 299 -25.67 -12.74 9.18
N PRO A 300 -24.34 -12.67 8.93
CA PRO A 300 -23.36 -12.68 10.02
C PRO A 300 -23.49 -11.45 10.93
N PRO A 301 -23.02 -11.52 12.18
CA PRO A 301 -23.00 -10.37 13.09
C PRO A 301 -22.26 -9.17 12.48
N LEU A 302 -22.97 -8.05 12.36
CA LEU A 302 -22.42 -6.80 11.84
C LEU A 302 -21.55 -6.14 12.92
N LEU A 303 -20.29 -5.82 12.58
CA LEU A 303 -19.40 -5.12 13.50
C LEU A 303 -19.47 -3.61 13.34
N PHE A 304 -19.57 -3.14 12.10
CA PHE A 304 -19.55 -1.72 11.79
C PHE A 304 -20.23 -1.44 10.45
N GLU A 305 -20.93 -0.32 10.37
CA GLU A 305 -21.59 0.16 9.15
C GLU A 305 -21.43 1.67 9.03
N VAL A 306 -21.06 2.14 7.84
CA VAL A 306 -20.97 3.57 7.54
C VAL A 306 -21.36 3.86 6.10
N SER A 307 -21.98 5.02 5.88
CA SER A 307 -22.26 5.49 4.53
C SER A 307 -21.14 6.40 4.03
N SER A 308 -20.59 6.06 2.86
CA SER A 308 -19.51 6.80 2.22
C SER A 308 -19.70 6.88 0.70
N LEU A 309 -19.42 8.06 0.14
CA LEU A 309 -19.41 8.27 -1.30
C LEU A 309 -18.33 7.39 -1.94
N GLU A 310 -18.70 6.72 -3.05
CA GLU A 310 -17.81 5.83 -3.80
C GLU A 310 -17.19 4.71 -2.93
N ASN A 311 -17.80 4.39 -1.79
CA ASN A 311 -17.29 3.42 -0.81
C ASN A 311 -15.87 3.76 -0.29
N SER A 312 -15.48 5.04 -0.33
CA SER A 312 -14.19 5.50 0.23
C SER A 312 -14.17 5.32 1.74
N PHE A 313 -13.37 4.39 2.24
CA PHE A 313 -13.32 4.05 3.65
C PHE A 313 -11.92 3.60 4.05
N GLN A 314 -11.42 4.17 5.15
CA GLN A 314 -10.12 3.81 5.72
C GLN A 314 -10.23 3.83 7.24
N ILE A 315 -9.61 2.88 7.94
CA ILE A 315 -9.47 2.85 9.39
C ILE A 315 -7.98 3.02 9.71
N GLY A 316 -7.67 3.80 10.75
CA GLY A 316 -6.30 3.98 11.20
C GLY A 316 -6.20 5.02 12.32
N GLY A 317 -4.96 5.45 12.56
CA GLY A 317 -4.64 6.44 13.58
C GLY A 317 -4.63 5.87 15.01
N TYR A 318 -4.04 6.64 15.92
CA TYR A 318 -4.05 6.34 17.35
C TYR A 318 -4.49 7.61 18.11
N PRO A 319 -5.61 7.56 18.86
CA PRO A 319 -6.56 6.45 18.98
C PRO A 319 -7.30 6.12 17.66
N TRP A 320 -7.97 4.97 17.58
CA TRP A 320 -8.59 4.46 16.33
C TRP A 320 -9.69 5.39 15.79
N HIS A 321 -9.51 5.83 14.54
CA HIS A 321 -10.43 6.65 13.77
C HIS A 321 -10.68 6.02 12.39
N TYR A 322 -11.67 6.54 11.69
CA TYR A 322 -11.90 6.23 10.29
C TYR A 322 -12.11 7.50 9.47
N ILE A 323 -11.81 7.41 8.17
CA ILE A 323 -11.98 8.48 7.19
C ILE A 323 -13.02 8.04 6.15
N ILE A 324 -13.99 8.91 5.88
CA ILE A 324 -15.00 8.73 4.83
C ILE A 324 -15.18 10.02 4.03
N THR A 325 -15.71 9.89 2.82
CA THR A 325 -16.31 11.00 2.09
C THR A 325 -17.82 10.95 2.31
N PRO A 326 -18.51 11.99 2.81
CA PRO A 326 -19.95 11.95 3.02
C PRO A 326 -20.70 11.57 1.75
N ASN A 327 -21.69 10.67 1.86
CA ASN A 327 -22.43 10.11 0.73
C ASN A 327 -23.41 11.09 0.06
N LYS A 328 -22.90 12.22 -0.42
CA LYS A 328 -23.60 13.22 -1.23
C LYS A 328 -22.60 13.75 -2.25
N LYS A 329 -22.97 13.74 -3.53
CA LYS A 329 -22.09 14.18 -4.64
C LYS A 329 -21.51 15.59 -4.44
N LYS A 330 -22.24 16.49 -3.76
CA LYS A 330 -21.79 17.85 -3.44
C LYS A 330 -20.64 17.93 -2.44
N HIS A 331 -20.33 16.84 -1.74
CA HIS A 331 -19.25 16.72 -0.77
C HIS A 331 -18.08 15.89 -1.31
N LYS A 332 -18.00 15.70 -2.64
CA LYS A 332 -16.82 15.11 -3.26
C LYS A 332 -15.60 16.00 -2.95
N GLY A 333 -14.51 15.41 -2.43
CA GLY A 333 -13.34 16.14 -1.94
C GLY A 333 -13.44 16.62 -0.49
N VAL A 334 -14.55 16.34 0.22
CA VAL A 334 -14.69 16.63 1.65
C VAL A 334 -14.57 15.35 2.44
N PHE A 335 -13.66 15.32 3.40
CA PHE A 335 -13.37 14.15 4.21
C PHE A 335 -13.81 14.36 5.65
N HIS A 336 -14.46 13.36 6.23
CA HIS A 336 -14.83 13.33 7.63
C HIS A 336 -13.96 12.32 8.37
N ILE A 337 -13.28 12.80 9.42
CA ILE A 337 -12.49 11.99 10.35
C ILE A 337 -13.32 11.77 11.61
N CYS A 338 -13.70 10.53 11.85
CA CYS A 338 -14.59 10.15 12.96
C CYS A 338 -13.95 9.12 13.87
N ALA A 339 -14.26 9.18 15.15
CA ALA A 339 -13.83 8.19 16.13
C ALA A 339 -14.55 6.86 15.87
N LEU A 340 -13.80 5.75 15.89
CA LEU A 340 -14.36 4.43 15.62
C LEU A 340 -15.30 3.94 16.74
N LYS A 341 -15.04 4.36 17.99
CA LYS A 341 -15.75 3.87 19.18
C LYS A 341 -17.24 4.25 19.20
N ASP A 342 -17.56 5.47 18.80
CA ASP A 342 -18.88 6.08 18.99
C ASP A 342 -19.40 6.79 17.73
N ASN A 343 -18.67 6.72 16.62
CA ASN A 343 -18.99 7.38 15.35
C ASN A 343 -19.07 8.91 15.44
N VAL A 344 -18.45 9.50 16.47
CA VAL A 344 -18.46 10.95 16.66
C VAL A 344 -17.38 11.58 15.79
N LEU A 345 -17.76 12.62 15.06
CA LEU A 345 -16.84 13.44 14.28
C LEU A 345 -15.82 14.10 15.21
N ALA A 346 -14.52 13.95 14.91
CA ALA A 346 -13.48 14.63 15.65
C ALA A 346 -13.65 16.16 15.57
N LYS A 347 -13.22 16.90 16.59
CA LYS A 347 -13.21 18.38 16.52
C LYS A 347 -12.26 18.79 15.38
N ASN A 348 -12.71 19.68 14.49
CA ASN A 348 -12.06 19.99 13.21
C ASN A 348 -11.83 18.76 12.30
N GLY A 349 -12.63 17.70 12.46
CA GLY A 349 -12.53 16.47 11.67
C GLY A 349 -13.05 16.57 10.24
N ILE A 350 -13.66 17.69 9.86
CA ILE A 350 -14.06 17.96 8.47
C ILE A 350 -12.87 18.59 7.76
N GLN A 351 -12.29 17.86 6.81
CA GLN A 351 -11.19 18.31 5.99
C GLN A 351 -11.70 18.58 4.58
N ASP A 352 -11.62 19.85 4.18
CA ASP A 352 -12.00 20.35 2.87
C ASP A 352 -10.84 21.21 2.37
N MET A 353 -10.05 20.67 1.44
CA MET A 353 -8.99 21.44 0.81
C MET A 353 -9.59 22.25 -0.33
N LYS A 354 -9.69 23.56 -0.12
CA LYS A 354 -10.17 24.48 -1.14
C LYS A 354 -9.14 24.62 -2.27
N CYS A 355 -9.12 23.65 -3.19
CA CYS A 355 -8.33 23.70 -4.42
C CYS A 355 -9.25 23.64 -5.64
N CYS A 356 -8.92 24.42 -6.67
CA CYS A 356 -9.57 24.38 -7.98
C CYS A 356 -8.74 23.50 -8.92
N SER A 357 -8.90 22.17 -8.83
CA SER A 357 -8.17 21.19 -9.63
C SER A 357 -9.12 20.19 -10.31
N LEU A 358 -8.67 19.61 -11.42
CA LEU A 358 -9.34 18.51 -12.11
C LEU A 358 -9.15 17.18 -11.38
N GLU A 359 -7.95 16.95 -10.81
CA GLU A 359 -7.67 15.80 -9.96
C GLU A 359 -8.16 16.06 -8.52
N PRO A 360 -8.95 15.15 -7.92
CA PRO A 360 -9.37 15.32 -6.54
C PRO A 360 -8.17 15.18 -5.59
N ASP A 361 -8.21 15.94 -4.50
CA ASP A 361 -7.33 15.73 -3.37
C ASP A 361 -7.59 14.36 -2.72
N TRP A 362 -6.61 13.85 -1.99
CA TRP A 362 -6.72 12.58 -1.29
C TRP A 362 -6.16 12.67 0.13
N ILE A 363 -6.70 11.81 1.00
CA ILE A 363 -6.35 11.78 2.42
C ILE A 363 -6.19 10.33 2.88
N TYR A 364 -5.22 10.08 3.77
CA TYR A 364 -5.00 8.77 4.37
C TYR A 364 -4.27 8.90 5.70
N PHE A 365 -4.41 7.88 6.56
CA PHE A 365 -3.65 7.80 7.79
C PHE A 365 -2.16 7.61 7.49
N HIS A 366 -1.31 8.33 8.22
CA HIS A 366 0.13 8.18 8.09
C HIS A 366 0.56 6.77 8.53
N PRO A 367 1.35 6.05 7.73
CA PRO A 367 1.73 4.66 8.02
C PRO A 367 2.78 4.50 9.14
N ASP A 368 3.21 5.58 9.80
CA ASP A 368 4.31 5.55 10.79
C ASP A 368 3.83 5.28 12.21
N THR A 369 2.58 4.85 12.39
CA THR A 369 1.89 4.63 13.68
C THR A 369 1.76 5.87 14.58
N SER A 370 2.15 7.07 14.13
CA SER A 370 2.13 8.29 14.94
C SER A 370 0.72 8.85 15.21
N GLY A 371 -0.29 8.31 14.53
CA GLY A 371 -1.64 8.86 14.53
C GLY A 371 -1.81 10.10 13.66
N ARG A 372 -0.80 10.45 12.84
CA ARG A 372 -0.89 11.54 11.87
C ARG A 372 -1.70 11.15 10.64
N ILE A 373 -2.14 12.15 9.90
CA ILE A 373 -2.94 12.02 8.68
C ILE A 373 -2.29 12.88 7.61
N ILE A 374 -2.16 12.35 6.40
CA ILE A 374 -1.62 13.05 5.23
C ILE A 374 -2.80 13.45 4.35
N HIS A 375 -2.97 14.75 4.11
CA HIS A 375 -3.95 15.31 3.19
C HIS A 375 -3.23 16.01 2.05
N VAL A 376 -3.30 15.43 0.86
CA VAL A 376 -2.55 15.85 -0.32
C VAL A 376 -3.49 16.49 -1.33
N GLY A 377 -3.25 17.77 -1.61
CA GLY A 377 -3.81 18.47 -2.75
C GLY A 377 -2.75 18.76 -3.82
N PRO A 378 -3.13 19.46 -4.90
CA PRO A 378 -2.24 19.72 -6.04
C PRO A 378 -0.99 20.54 -5.68
N ASN A 379 -1.09 21.43 -4.69
CA ASN A 379 -0.03 22.38 -4.34
C ASN A 379 0.31 22.42 -2.86
N LEU A 380 -0.40 21.62 -2.06
CA LEU A 380 -0.41 21.71 -0.62
C LEU A 380 -0.53 20.30 -0.05
N ILE A 381 0.42 19.92 0.80
CA ILE A 381 0.36 18.71 1.61
C ILE A 381 0.23 19.15 3.05
N LYS A 382 -0.88 18.80 3.70
CA LYS A 382 -1.09 19.04 5.13
C LYS A 382 -0.85 17.75 5.89
N ILE A 383 0.05 17.81 6.86
CA ILE A 383 0.20 16.77 7.87
C ILE A 383 -0.61 17.19 9.08
N LEU A 384 -1.62 16.40 9.40
CA LEU A 384 -2.54 16.63 10.50
C LEU A 384 -2.25 15.63 11.62
N LYS A 385 -2.61 15.98 12.85
CA LYS A 385 -2.41 15.14 14.03
C LYS A 385 -3.64 15.13 14.92
N LEU A 386 -3.96 13.96 15.45
CA LEU A 386 -4.94 13.77 16.51
C LEU A 386 -4.36 14.28 17.84
N LYS A 387 -5.03 15.22 18.49
CA LYS A 387 -4.70 15.74 19.82
C LYS A 387 -5.89 15.55 20.76
N GLU A 388 -5.60 15.22 22.02
CA GLU A 388 -6.62 15.24 23.06
C GLU A 388 -7.07 16.69 23.30
N THR A 389 -8.38 16.91 23.40
CA THR A 389 -8.90 18.23 23.77
C THR A 389 -8.68 18.51 25.26
N GLU A 390 -8.26 19.73 25.59
CA GLU A 390 -7.97 20.16 26.97
C GLU A 390 -9.16 19.96 27.93
N ASN A 391 -10.38 20.02 27.40
CA ASN A 391 -11.62 19.96 28.19
C ASN A 391 -12.23 18.55 28.29
N ASN A 392 -11.84 17.60 27.44
CA ASN A 392 -12.42 16.25 27.46
C ASN A 392 -11.44 15.22 26.87
N LYS A 393 -10.86 14.38 27.73
CA LYS A 393 -9.92 13.31 27.33
C LYS A 393 -10.52 12.31 26.33
N TYR A 394 -11.85 12.25 26.22
CA TYR A 394 -12.54 11.34 25.31
C TYR A 394 -12.79 11.93 23.91
N GLN A 395 -12.59 13.23 23.72
CA GLN A 395 -12.80 13.88 22.42
C GLN A 395 -11.47 14.30 21.80
N GLN A 396 -11.25 13.83 20.57
CA GLN A 396 -10.06 14.16 19.80
C GLN A 396 -10.30 15.39 18.92
N GLU A 397 -9.27 16.21 18.78
CA GLU A 397 -9.18 17.36 17.88
C GLU A 397 -8.13 17.09 16.81
N ILE A 398 -8.49 17.40 15.56
CA ILE A 398 -7.55 17.43 14.45
C ILE A 398 -6.88 18.80 14.45
N ALA A 399 -5.56 18.78 14.56
CA ALA A 399 -4.73 19.96 14.45
C ALA A 399 -3.72 19.79 13.32
N GLU A 400 -3.36 20.90 12.68
CA GLU A 400 -2.23 20.92 11.75
C GLU A 400 -0.92 20.70 12.52
N ASP A 401 -0.06 19.83 12.00
CA ASP A 401 1.28 19.57 12.51
C ASP A 401 2.30 20.39 11.71
N PHE A 402 2.34 20.18 10.40
CA PHE A 402 3.09 21.01 9.46
C PHE A 402 2.52 20.91 8.05
N VAL A 403 3.01 21.77 7.16
CA VAL A 403 2.54 21.88 5.78
C VAL A 403 3.73 21.94 4.83
N ILE A 404 3.61 21.27 3.69
CA ILE A 404 4.54 21.37 2.57
C ILE A 404 3.80 22.07 1.41
N VAL A 405 4.43 23.09 0.85
CA VAL A 405 3.85 23.94 -0.21
C VAL A 405 4.71 23.80 -1.46
N ALA A 406 4.06 23.66 -2.62
CA ALA A 406 4.74 23.66 -3.90
C ALA A 406 5.45 24.99 -4.14
N ASN A 407 6.64 24.93 -4.73
CA ASN A 407 7.47 26.08 -5.09
C ASN A 407 6.93 26.77 -6.35
N ARG A 408 5.86 27.55 -6.18
CA ARG A 408 5.22 28.30 -7.26
C ARG A 408 5.80 29.71 -7.33
N GLN A 409 6.24 30.11 -8.53
CA GLN A 409 6.49 31.53 -8.79
C GLN A 409 5.14 32.24 -8.89
N ASN A 410 4.95 33.28 -8.08
CA ASN A 410 3.81 34.21 -8.18
C ASN A 410 3.94 35.09 -9.43
N ASN A 411 4.01 34.48 -10.61
CA ASN A 411 3.88 35.20 -11.86
C ASN A 411 2.39 35.40 -12.11
N MET A 412 1.80 36.38 -11.41
CA MET A 412 0.56 37.06 -11.84
C MET A 412 0.84 37.87 -13.11
N ASN A 413 1.38 37.22 -14.14
CA ASN A 413 1.40 37.76 -15.48
C ASN A 413 0.06 37.37 -16.08
N ASN A 414 -0.88 38.31 -16.04
CA ASN A 414 -2.03 38.36 -16.93
C ASN A 414 -1.49 38.48 -18.38
N SER A 415 -0.86 37.44 -18.90
CA SER A 415 -0.38 37.39 -20.26
C SER A 415 -1.61 37.24 -21.14
N VAL A 416 -1.94 38.34 -21.83
CA VAL A 416 -2.95 38.37 -22.85
C VAL A 416 -2.50 37.44 -23.98
N THR A 417 -3.18 36.29 -24.14
CA THR A 417 -2.92 35.41 -25.28
C THR A 417 -3.56 36.03 -26.51
N VAL A 418 -2.75 36.43 -27.49
CA VAL A 418 -3.23 36.97 -28.78
C VAL A 418 -3.20 35.84 -29.80
N THR A 419 -4.32 35.54 -30.45
CA THR A 419 -4.34 34.56 -31.55
C THR A 419 -3.56 35.09 -32.75
N ALA A 420 -3.17 34.22 -33.69
CA ALA A 420 -2.49 34.60 -34.94
C ALA A 420 -3.25 35.65 -35.79
N SER A 421 -4.54 35.87 -35.50
CA SER A 421 -5.39 36.91 -36.11
C SER A 421 -5.47 38.22 -35.33
N GLY A 422 -4.69 38.40 -34.25
CA GLY A 422 -4.70 39.61 -33.43
C GLY A 422 -5.82 39.68 -32.39
N ARG A 423 -6.62 38.62 -32.20
CA ARG A 423 -7.67 38.63 -31.17
C ARG A 423 -7.09 38.36 -29.79
N VAL A 424 -7.35 39.28 -28.87
CA VAL A 424 -7.05 39.16 -27.45
C VAL A 424 -8.00 38.14 -26.82
N VAL A 425 -7.48 36.99 -26.43
CA VAL A 425 -8.21 36.00 -25.62
C VAL A 425 -8.01 36.39 -24.15
N LYS A 426 -9.05 36.94 -23.52
CA LYS A 426 -9.10 36.99 -22.05
C LYS A 426 -9.26 35.56 -21.54
N LYS A 427 -8.27 35.02 -20.81
CA LYS A 427 -8.42 33.77 -20.05
C LYS A 427 -9.67 33.92 -19.18
N ARG A 428 -10.72 33.13 -19.44
CA ARG A 428 -12.01 33.18 -18.73
C ARG A 428 -12.03 32.35 -17.44
N PHE A 429 -10.99 31.56 -17.20
CA PHE A 429 -10.88 30.71 -16.02
C PHE A 429 -9.79 31.25 -15.11
N ASN A 430 -10.07 31.26 -13.80
CA ASN A 430 -9.01 31.31 -12.81
C ASN A 430 -8.06 30.14 -13.10
N VAL A 431 -6.75 30.41 -13.08
CA VAL A 431 -5.72 29.38 -13.26
C VAL A 431 -6.02 28.23 -12.29
N LEU A 432 -6.12 27.01 -12.81
CA LEU A 432 -6.37 25.84 -11.98
C LEU A 432 -5.15 25.56 -11.12
N ASP A 433 -5.36 24.99 -9.94
CA ASP A 433 -4.27 24.63 -9.05
C ASP A 433 -3.43 23.47 -9.62
N ASP A 434 -3.91 22.72 -10.59
CA ASP A 434 -3.16 21.67 -11.31
C ASP A 434 -2.83 22.07 -12.75
N ASP A 435 -2.76 23.37 -13.05
CA ASP A 435 -2.29 23.87 -14.33
C ASP A 435 -0.88 23.31 -14.61
N PRO A 436 -0.63 22.68 -15.78
CA PRO A 436 0.68 22.12 -16.12
C PRO A 436 1.83 23.13 -16.03
N GLU A 437 1.58 24.44 -16.22
CA GLU A 437 2.58 25.50 -16.09
C GLU A 437 3.00 25.77 -14.64
N GLN A 438 2.28 25.20 -13.66
CA GLN A 438 2.54 25.34 -12.23
C GLN A 438 3.06 24.03 -11.64
N GLU A 439 3.89 24.16 -10.61
CA GLU A 439 4.40 23.01 -9.89
C GLU A 439 3.28 22.31 -9.13
N THR A 440 3.07 21.03 -9.43
CA THR A 440 1.98 20.22 -8.89
C THR A 440 2.51 18.92 -8.30
N PHE A 441 2.07 18.57 -7.09
CA PHE A 441 2.39 17.30 -6.44
C PHE A 441 1.68 16.14 -7.13
N LYS A 442 2.43 15.07 -7.42
CA LYS A 442 1.89 13.85 -8.05
C LYS A 442 2.04 12.61 -7.19
N ILE A 443 3.09 12.55 -6.37
CA ILE A 443 3.36 11.39 -5.51
C ILE A 443 3.79 11.91 -4.14
N VAL A 444 3.21 11.34 -3.08
CA VAL A 444 3.63 11.54 -1.69
C VAL A 444 3.72 10.16 -1.07
N ASP A 445 4.92 9.79 -0.60
CA ASP A 445 5.18 8.47 -0.04
C ASP A 445 6.06 8.57 1.21
N TYR A 446 5.86 7.66 2.15
CA TYR A 446 6.64 7.61 3.40
C TYR A 446 7.57 6.39 3.36
N GLU A 447 8.86 6.65 3.52
CA GLU A 447 9.90 5.61 3.62
C GLU A 447 10.29 5.46 5.11
N ASP A 448 10.04 4.28 5.66
CA ASP A 448 10.07 4.01 7.09
C ASP A 448 11.47 3.68 7.62
N GLU A 449 12.36 3.09 6.82
CA GLU A 449 13.72 2.77 7.26
C GLU A 449 14.56 4.03 7.52
N LEU A 450 14.39 5.07 6.69
CA LEU A 450 15.10 6.36 6.79
C LEU A 450 14.28 7.47 7.44
N ASP A 451 13.01 7.24 7.72
CA ASP A 451 12.09 8.23 8.29
C ASP A 451 12.07 9.51 7.44
N LEU A 452 11.70 9.32 6.16
CA LEU A 452 11.65 10.37 5.14
C LEU A 452 10.28 10.39 4.46
N LEU A 453 9.77 11.60 4.25
CA LEU A 453 8.62 11.83 3.38
C LEU A 453 9.15 12.23 1.99
N SER A 454 8.83 11.43 0.99
CA SER A 454 9.24 11.63 -0.39
C SER A 454 8.11 12.26 -1.19
N VAL A 455 8.38 13.39 -1.83
CA VAL A 455 7.39 14.14 -2.61
C VAL A 455 7.91 14.29 -4.04
N VAL A 456 7.12 13.85 -5.02
CA VAL A 456 7.42 14.11 -6.45
C VAL A 456 6.53 15.23 -6.93
N ALA A 457 7.16 16.31 -7.38
CA ALA A 457 6.48 17.42 -8.01
C ALA A 457 6.88 17.55 -9.47
N VAL A 458 5.91 17.95 -10.30
CA VAL A 458 6.07 18.09 -11.75
C VAL A 458 5.71 19.50 -12.21
N THR A 459 6.36 19.98 -13.26
CA THR A 459 6.06 21.28 -13.89
C THR A 459 6.40 21.22 -15.37
N GLN A 460 5.52 21.74 -16.21
CA GLN A 460 5.79 21.91 -17.64
C GLN A 460 6.72 23.11 -17.83
N THR A 461 7.88 22.90 -18.45
CA THR A 461 8.80 24.00 -18.82
C THR A 461 9.04 23.97 -20.32
N GLY A 462 8.25 24.72 -21.08
CA GLY A 462 8.29 24.70 -22.54
C GLY A 462 7.59 23.46 -23.11
N ALA A 463 8.26 22.72 -24.01
CA ALA A 463 7.70 21.51 -24.62
C ALA A 463 7.85 20.25 -23.73
N ASP A 464 8.76 20.28 -22.75
CA ASP A 464 9.06 19.13 -21.89
C ASP A 464 8.54 19.34 -20.46
N GLY A 465 8.00 18.27 -19.87
CA GLY A 465 7.70 18.24 -18.44
C GLY A 465 8.94 17.90 -17.64
N LYS A 466 9.18 18.67 -16.57
CA LYS A 466 10.25 18.43 -15.60
C LYS A 466 9.67 17.89 -14.32
N ALA A 467 10.40 17.01 -13.66
CA ALA A 467 10.06 16.50 -12.34
C ALA A 467 11.26 16.57 -11.41
N HIS A 468 11.00 16.69 -10.12
CA HIS A 468 12.00 16.53 -9.08
C HIS A 468 11.42 15.75 -7.91
N LEU A 469 12.31 15.03 -7.22
CA LEU A 469 12.05 14.34 -5.98
C LEU A 469 12.58 15.18 -4.82
N ASP A 470 11.68 15.54 -3.91
CA ASP A 470 11.99 16.19 -2.66
C ASP A 470 11.93 15.20 -1.49
N LEU A 471 13.01 15.16 -0.71
CA LEU A 471 13.13 14.37 0.51
C LEU A 471 12.93 15.31 1.70
N HIS A 472 11.82 15.14 2.40
CA HIS A 472 11.47 15.88 3.61
C HIS A 472 11.71 15.04 4.86
N CYS A 473 12.08 15.71 5.95
CA CYS A 473 12.09 15.11 7.27
C CYS A 473 10.65 14.79 7.68
N ASN A 474 10.34 13.51 7.95
CA ASN A 474 9.00 13.10 8.34
C ASN A 474 8.49 13.81 9.62
N GLU A 475 9.36 14.03 10.61
CA GLU A 475 8.97 14.65 11.88
C GLU A 475 8.55 16.13 11.76
N HIS A 476 9.17 16.90 10.85
CA HIS A 476 9.04 18.37 10.84
C HIS A 476 8.68 18.97 9.46
N GLY A 477 8.59 18.15 8.42
CA GLY A 477 8.34 18.61 7.04
C GLY A 477 9.49 19.36 6.38
N ILE A 478 10.64 19.51 7.06
CA ILE A 478 11.79 20.28 6.54
C ILE A 478 12.37 19.58 5.31
N LEU A 479 12.50 20.31 4.20
CA LEU A 479 13.18 19.84 3.00
C LEU A 479 14.66 19.57 3.31
N LEU A 480 15.08 18.32 3.18
CA LEU A 480 16.47 17.90 3.38
C LEU A 480 17.25 17.94 2.06
N LYS A 481 16.60 17.54 0.95
CA LYS A 481 17.24 17.48 -0.37
C LYS A 481 16.22 17.45 -1.50
N SER A 482 16.53 18.17 -2.58
CA SER A 482 15.81 18.09 -3.86
C SER A 482 16.70 17.42 -4.91
N ILE A 483 16.11 16.53 -5.71
CA ILE A 483 16.79 15.72 -6.72
C ILE A 483 16.05 15.90 -8.05
N PRO A 484 16.63 16.62 -9.03
CA PRO A 484 16.01 16.76 -10.34
C PRO A 484 16.05 15.41 -11.07
N LEU A 485 14.92 15.03 -11.67
CA LEU A 485 14.83 13.85 -12.52
C LEU A 485 15.20 14.24 -13.96
N ALA A 486 16.04 13.44 -14.61
CA ALA A 486 16.62 13.79 -15.90
C ALA A 486 15.66 13.51 -17.07
N GLU A 487 14.72 12.59 -16.89
CA GLU A 487 13.75 12.19 -17.89
C GLU A 487 12.68 13.26 -18.12
N SER A 488 12.08 13.29 -19.31
CA SER A 488 10.89 14.10 -19.57
C SER A 488 9.67 13.42 -18.95
N TRP A 489 8.89 14.18 -18.19
CA TRP A 489 7.69 13.70 -17.50
C TRP A 489 6.42 14.18 -18.20
N ASP A 490 5.40 13.33 -18.23
CA ASP A 490 4.07 13.75 -18.68
C ASP A 490 3.38 14.42 -17.49
N VAL A 491 3.04 15.71 -17.65
CA VAL A 491 2.43 16.53 -16.60
C VAL A 491 0.91 16.32 -16.53
N VAL A 492 0.30 15.85 -17.62
CA VAL A 492 -1.16 15.73 -17.77
C VAL A 492 -1.64 14.34 -17.36
N ILE A 493 -0.86 13.31 -17.65
CA ILE A 493 -1.21 11.95 -17.25
C ILE A 493 -0.66 11.70 -15.85
N SER A 494 -1.55 11.58 -14.85
CA SER A 494 -1.27 10.76 -13.66
C SER A 494 -1.01 9.34 -14.14
N LYS A 495 0.24 9.08 -14.53
CA LYS A 495 0.69 7.71 -14.62
C LYS A 495 0.47 7.19 -13.22
N LYS A 496 -0.27 6.09 -13.10
CA LYS A 496 -0.10 5.16 -11.97
C LYS A 496 1.35 4.66 -12.03
N CYS A 497 2.30 5.54 -11.75
CA CYS A 497 3.69 5.25 -11.43
C CYS A 497 3.67 4.67 -10.03
N PHE A 498 2.99 3.53 -9.89
CA PHE A 498 3.26 2.63 -8.80
C PHE A 498 4.76 2.31 -8.89
N SER A 499 5.48 2.70 -7.84
CA SER A 499 6.83 2.24 -7.55
C SER A 499 8.00 2.77 -8.40
N LEU A 500 7.94 4.00 -8.91
CA LEU A 500 9.13 4.65 -9.48
C LEU A 500 10.07 5.27 -8.43
N LEU A 501 9.72 5.22 -7.14
CA LEU A 501 10.53 5.81 -6.07
C LEU A 501 11.10 4.84 -5.03
N PHE A 502 10.84 3.55 -5.12
CA PHE A 502 11.78 2.59 -4.52
C PHE A 502 13.12 2.53 -5.30
N ALA A 503 13.18 3.13 -6.50
CA ALA A 503 14.37 3.20 -7.32
C ALA A 503 15.48 4.13 -6.76
N CYS A 504 15.23 4.90 -5.69
CA CYS A 504 16.26 5.80 -5.18
C CYS A 504 16.99 5.31 -3.92
N ILE A 505 16.45 4.38 -3.13
CA ILE A 505 17.07 3.97 -1.86
C ILE A 505 16.68 2.53 -1.49
N HIS A 506 17.30 1.54 -2.14
CA HIS A 506 17.45 0.23 -1.50
C HIS A 506 18.94 0.05 -1.19
N PHE A 507 19.32 0.21 0.07
CA PHE A 507 20.70 -0.02 0.50
C PHE A 507 20.76 -1.33 1.27
N HIS A 508 21.07 -2.39 0.55
CA HIS A 508 21.33 -3.64 1.22
C HIS A 508 22.71 -3.61 1.89
N LEU A 509 22.68 -3.50 3.21
CA LEU A 509 23.77 -3.93 4.06
C LEU A 509 23.68 -5.44 4.21
N TYR A 510 24.52 -6.16 3.47
CA TYR A 510 24.76 -7.57 3.71
C TYR A 510 24.94 -7.81 5.23
N PRO A 511 24.12 -8.67 5.86
CA PRO A 511 24.51 -9.28 7.12
C PRO A 511 25.58 -10.32 6.82
N LEU A 512 26.80 -9.86 6.52
CA LEU A 512 27.97 -10.73 6.50
C LEU A 512 28.59 -10.70 7.89
N TYR A 513 28.23 -11.70 8.68
CA TYR A 513 29.24 -12.31 9.54
C TYR A 513 30.50 -12.54 8.69
N LEU A 514 31.62 -12.04 9.20
CA LEU A 514 32.99 -12.14 8.66
C LEU A 514 33.38 -11.18 7.51
N ASN A 515 34.16 -10.18 7.92
CA ASN A 515 35.40 -9.71 7.28
C ASN A 515 35.42 -9.62 5.74
N SER A 516 34.81 -8.56 5.20
CA SER A 516 35.38 -7.64 4.19
C SER A 516 34.28 -6.98 3.37
N LEU A 517 34.33 -5.64 3.25
CA LEU A 517 33.43 -4.87 2.41
C LEU A 517 34.28 -4.05 1.42
N LYS A 518 34.14 -4.34 0.12
CA LYS A 518 34.56 -3.43 -0.96
C LYS A 518 33.38 -2.51 -1.26
N ILE A 519 33.56 -1.21 -1.00
CA ILE A 519 32.64 -0.16 -1.42
C ILE A 519 33.25 0.48 -2.68
N SER A 520 32.57 0.36 -3.82
CA SER A 520 32.87 1.20 -4.99
C SER A 520 31.85 2.32 -5.07
N PHE A 521 32.30 3.54 -4.77
CA PHE A 521 31.63 4.77 -5.20
C PHE A 521 32.12 5.12 -6.60
N CYS A 522 31.21 5.62 -7.44
CA CYS A 522 31.58 6.60 -8.46
C CYS A 522 30.83 7.88 -8.15
#